data_AF-A0A3N5JMN9-F1
#
_entry.id   AF-A0A3N5JMN9-F1
#
_cell.length_a   1.000
_cell.length_b   1.000
_cell.length_c   1.000
_cell.angle_alpha   90.00
_cell.angle_beta   90.00
_cell.angle_gamma   90.00
#
_symmetry.space_group_name_H-M   'P 1'
#
loop_
_entity.id
_entity.type
_entity.pdbx_description
1 polymer ?
#
loop_
_entity_poly.entity_id
_entity_poly.type
_entity_poly.pdbx_seq_one_letter_code
_entity_poly.pdbx_strand_id
1 'polypeptide(L)'
;MKNLFEQELQVINIGLPSFKETLDVCGVKSVQMDWRPPLSVSAQSSAMIAAARERIETANAEAVQRIMNGKPFLTGLGIAMDLIPGMKRNLLLHAGPPISWDRMCRPVRGAGIGALI
;
A
#
# COMPACT_ATOMS: atom_id res chain seq x y z
N MET A 1 -18.78 9.68 25.09
CA MET A 1 -18.09 10.39 24.00
C MET A 1 -18.23 11.93 24.07
N LYS A 2 -18.96 12.51 25.04
CA LYS A 2 -19.31 13.94 25.02
C LYS A 2 -18.21 14.94 25.42
N ASN A 3 -17.13 14.52 26.08
CA ASN A 3 -16.12 15.46 26.60
C ASN A 3 -14.72 15.22 26.01
N LEU A 4 -14.61 14.51 24.87
CA LEU A 4 -13.31 14.16 24.28
C LEU A 4 -12.48 15.41 23.92
N PHE A 5 -13.15 16.47 23.45
CA PHE A 5 -12.51 17.73 23.05
C PHE A 5 -12.43 18.77 24.18
N GLU A 6 -13.00 18.47 25.34
CA GLU A 6 -13.02 19.38 26.51
C GLU A 6 -11.89 19.08 27.50
N GLN A 7 -11.05 18.09 27.20
CA GLN A 7 -9.95 17.63 28.04
C GLN A 7 -8.64 17.56 27.24
N GLU A 8 -7.52 17.58 27.95
CA GLU A 8 -6.21 17.40 27.34
C GLU A 8 -6.12 16.02 26.67
N LEU A 9 -5.81 15.99 25.36
CA LEU A 9 -5.72 14.76 24.59
C LEU A 9 -4.43 14.00 24.95
N GLN A 10 -4.59 12.69 25.17
CA GLN A 10 -3.48 11.74 25.30
C GLN A 10 -3.50 10.79 24.11
N VAL A 11 -2.43 10.80 23.31
CA VAL A 11 -2.42 10.12 22.00
C VAL A 11 -1.39 8.99 21.99
N ILE A 12 -1.81 7.80 21.55
CA ILE A 12 -0.91 6.71 21.19
C ILE A 12 -0.80 6.71 19.66
N ASN A 13 0.34 7.12 19.14
CA ASN A 13 0.61 7.06 17.71
C ASN A 13 1.13 5.66 17.32
N ILE A 14 0.52 5.06 16.30
CA ILE A 14 0.93 3.79 15.72
C ILE A 14 1.18 4.04 14.23
N GLY A 15 2.29 3.53 13.70
CA GLY A 15 2.67 3.72 12.30
C GLY A 15 3.72 4.82 12.14
N LEU A 16 3.47 5.77 11.22
CA LEU A 16 4.47 6.75 10.81
C LEU A 16 4.88 7.68 11.98
N PRO A 17 6.19 7.78 12.31
CA PRO A 17 6.68 8.67 13.37
C PRO A 17 6.37 10.16 13.14
N SER A 18 6.27 10.59 11.88
CA SER A 18 6.00 12.00 11.51
C SER A 18 4.68 12.55 12.07
N PHE A 19 3.69 11.68 12.31
CA PHE A 19 2.46 12.09 12.98
C PHE A 19 2.69 12.41 14.46
N LYS A 20 3.54 11.66 15.15
CA LYS A 20 3.96 12.00 16.52
C LYS A 20 4.74 13.31 16.53
N GLU A 21 5.70 13.49 15.61
CA GLU A 21 6.51 14.71 15.55
C GLU A 21 5.62 15.96 15.44
N THR A 22 4.54 15.88 14.66
CA THR A 22 3.54 16.94 14.56
C THR A 22 2.84 17.20 15.90
N LEU A 23 2.46 16.14 16.63
CA LEU A 23 1.83 16.26 17.94
C LEU A 23 2.76 16.86 19.00
N ASP A 24 4.06 16.54 18.94
CA ASP A 24 5.07 17.09 19.84
C ASP A 24 5.24 18.61 19.62
N VAL A 25 5.24 19.06 18.35
CA VAL A 25 5.24 20.51 18.01
C VAL A 25 3.99 21.20 18.54
N CYS A 26 2.84 20.53 18.52
CA CYS A 26 1.58 21.05 19.07
C CYS A 26 1.50 20.97 20.61
N GLY A 27 2.52 20.45 21.30
CA GLY A 27 2.53 20.30 22.76
C GLY A 27 1.55 19.26 23.30
N VAL A 28 1.11 18.32 22.46
CA VAL A 28 0.16 17.26 22.85
C VAL A 28 0.92 16.09 23.49
N LYS A 29 0.41 15.59 24.63
CA LYS A 29 0.95 14.39 25.27
C LYS A 29 0.77 13.17 24.37
N SER A 30 1.87 12.69 23.78
CA SER A 30 1.84 11.60 22.82
C SER A 30 2.97 10.57 23.02
N VAL A 31 2.67 9.29 22.78
CA VAL A 31 3.64 8.18 22.79
C VAL A 31 3.69 7.54 21.40
N GLN A 32 4.90 7.25 20.91
CA GLN A 32 5.08 6.41 19.72
C GLN A 32 5.06 4.95 20.16
N MET A 33 4.13 4.18 19.61
CA MET A 33 4.08 2.74 19.80
C MET A 33 4.54 2.06 18.51
N ASP A 34 5.66 1.32 18.57
CA ASP A 34 6.08 0.39 17.49
C ASP A 34 5.25 -0.89 17.55
N TRP A 35 3.93 -0.73 17.34
CA TRP A 35 3.02 -1.87 17.25
C TRP A 35 3.10 -2.47 15.85
N ARG A 36 3.13 -3.80 15.79
CA ARG A 36 3.08 -4.58 14.55
C ARG A 36 2.04 -5.69 14.71
N PRO A 37 1.30 -6.04 13.66
CA PRO A 37 0.35 -7.16 13.74
C PRO A 37 1.11 -8.44 14.15
N PRO A 38 0.51 -9.30 15.00
CA PRO A 38 1.14 -10.55 15.39
C PRO A 38 1.30 -11.42 14.13
N LEU A 39 2.53 -11.53 13.64
CA LEU A 39 2.88 -12.40 12.52
C LEU A 39 3.42 -13.71 13.09
N SER A 40 2.74 -14.82 12.82
CA SER A 40 3.27 -16.15 13.11
C SER A 40 4.35 -16.49 12.08
N VAL A 41 5.60 -16.12 12.36
CA VAL A 41 6.74 -16.50 11.53
C VAL A 41 7.30 -17.81 12.07
N SER A 42 7.32 -18.87 11.25
CA SER A 42 7.92 -20.14 11.64
C SER A 42 9.43 -19.97 11.88
N ALA A 43 10.00 -20.72 12.82
CA ALA A 43 11.44 -20.69 13.07
C ALA A 43 12.25 -21.02 11.79
N GLN A 44 11.72 -21.90 10.94
CA GLN A 44 12.30 -22.24 9.65
C GLN A 44 12.32 -21.03 8.70
N SER A 45 11.22 -20.29 8.57
CA SER A 45 11.15 -19.07 7.75
C SER A 45 12.14 -18.02 8.24
N SER A 46 12.23 -17.81 9.55
CA SER A 46 13.19 -16.87 10.15
C SER A 46 14.64 -17.27 9.85
N ALA A 47 14.98 -18.56 9.98
CA ALA A 47 16.32 -19.05 9.66
C ALA A 47 16.66 -18.90 8.18
N MET A 48 15.72 -19.17 7.27
CA MET A 48 15.91 -18.95 5.83
C MET A 48 16.14 -17.47 5.49
N ILE A 49 15.36 -16.56 6.08
CA ILE A 49 15.53 -15.12 5.87
C ILE A 49 16.90 -14.66 6.42
N ALA A 50 17.28 -15.12 7.61
CA ALA A 50 18.56 -14.78 8.22
C ALA A 50 19.74 -15.27 7.37
N ALA A 51 19.68 -16.50 6.85
CA ALA A 51 20.71 -17.06 5.97
C ALA A 51 20.82 -16.31 4.62
N ALA A 52 19.72 -15.73 4.13
CA ALA A 52 19.68 -14.97 2.88
C ALA A 52 19.85 -13.46 3.06
N ARG A 53 20.13 -12.97 4.29
CA ARG A 53 20.06 -11.54 4.64
C ARG A 53 20.86 -10.65 3.69
N GLU A 54 22.13 -10.95 3.44
CA GLU A 54 22.99 -10.12 2.58
C GLU A 54 22.47 -10.02 1.14
N ARG A 55 21.95 -11.14 0.60
CA ARG A 55 21.33 -11.19 -0.72
C ARG A 55 20.05 -10.37 -0.76
N ILE A 56 19.24 -10.44 0.30
CA ILE A 56 18.00 -9.64 0.44
C ILE A 56 18.36 -8.15 0.51
N GLU A 57 19.32 -7.75 1.33
CA GLU A 57 19.72 -6.35 1.46
C GLU A 57 20.24 -5.79 0.12
N THR A 58 21.10 -6.54 -0.57
CA THR A 58 21.59 -6.15 -1.90
C THR A 58 20.45 -5.99 -2.91
N ALA A 59 19.52 -6.95 -2.94
CA ALA A 59 18.37 -6.90 -3.85
C ALA A 59 17.41 -5.75 -3.51
N ASN A 60 17.18 -5.48 -2.22
CA ASN A 60 16.35 -4.40 -1.74
C ASN A 60 16.95 -3.03 -2.08
N ALA A 61 18.26 -2.86 -1.88
CA ALA A 61 18.96 -1.63 -2.22
C ALA A 61 18.80 -1.29 -3.71
N GLU A 62 19.01 -2.28 -4.59
CA GLU A 62 18.82 -2.10 -6.04
C GLU A 62 17.37 -1.79 -6.40
N ALA A 63 16.40 -2.50 -5.80
CA ALA A 63 14.98 -2.27 -6.05
C ALA A 63 14.55 -0.85 -5.65
N VAL A 64 14.93 -0.41 -4.44
CA VAL A 64 14.66 0.94 -3.94
C VAL A 64 15.34 1.99 -4.82
N GLN A 65 16.61 1.76 -5.19
CA GLN A 65 17.33 2.69 -6.07
C GLN A 65 16.60 2.89 -7.40
N ARG A 66 16.12 1.81 -8.04
CA ARG A 66 15.37 1.90 -9.30
C ARG A 66 14.05 2.68 -9.14
N ILE A 67 13.33 2.45 -8.05
CA ILE A 67 12.07 3.16 -7.76
C ILE A 67 12.35 4.65 -7.54
N MET A 68 13.33 4.99 -6.71
CA MET A 68 13.66 6.38 -6.36
C MET A 68 14.25 7.17 -7.53
N ASN A 69 15.01 6.51 -8.42
CA ASN A 69 15.59 7.14 -9.61
C ASN A 69 14.60 7.23 -10.77
N GLY A 70 13.43 6.59 -10.68
CA GLY A 70 12.39 6.65 -11.69
C GLY A 70 11.87 8.08 -11.88
N LYS A 71 11.99 8.61 -13.10
CA LYS A 71 11.46 9.93 -13.49
C LYS A 71 10.42 9.77 -14.60
N PRO A 72 9.20 9.28 -14.29
CA PRO A 72 8.16 9.13 -15.30
C PRO A 72 7.72 10.50 -15.82
N PHE A 73 7.49 10.60 -17.12
CA PHE A 73 6.91 11.78 -17.78
C PHE A 73 5.87 11.34 -18.81
N LEU A 74 4.90 12.21 -19.08
CA LEU A 74 3.85 11.93 -20.05
C LEU A 74 4.43 11.97 -21.47
N THR A 75 4.40 10.84 -22.17
CA THR A 75 4.90 10.72 -23.55
C THR A 75 3.78 10.76 -24.60
N GLY A 76 2.53 10.54 -24.21
CA GLY A 76 1.39 10.53 -25.11
C GLY A 76 0.11 9.99 -24.50
N LEU A 77 -0.92 9.89 -25.34
CA LEU A 77 -2.24 9.35 -25.01
C LEU A 77 -2.73 8.53 -26.20
N GLY A 78 -3.39 7.41 -25.96
CA GLY A 78 -3.98 6.60 -27.03
C GLY A 78 -4.97 5.57 -26.49
N ILE A 79 -5.54 4.79 -27.41
CA ILE A 79 -6.53 3.77 -27.10
C ILE A 79 -5.82 2.57 -26.47
N ALA A 80 -6.38 2.03 -25.38
CA ALA A 80 -5.82 0.90 -24.64
C ALA A 80 -5.55 -0.33 -25.54
N MET A 81 -6.42 -0.57 -26.54
CA MET A 81 -6.27 -1.66 -27.52
C MET A 81 -4.94 -1.58 -28.29
N ASP A 82 -4.47 -0.36 -28.55
CA ASP A 82 -3.31 -0.13 -29.41
C ASP A 82 -2.01 -0.06 -28.60
N LEU A 83 -2.09 0.32 -27.32
CA LEU A 83 -0.93 0.64 -26.49
C LEU A 83 -0.61 -0.38 -25.39
N ILE A 84 -1.59 -1.17 -24.93
CA ILE A 84 -1.39 -2.12 -23.82
C ILE A 84 -1.07 -3.51 -24.38
N PRO A 85 0.13 -4.08 -24.12
CA PRO A 85 0.47 -5.42 -24.59
C PRO A 85 -0.51 -6.47 -24.07
N GLY A 86 -1.02 -7.31 -24.99
CA GLY A 86 -1.95 -8.39 -24.66
C GLY A 86 -3.40 -7.95 -24.41
N MET A 87 -3.74 -6.68 -24.62
CA MET A 87 -5.12 -6.21 -24.57
C MET A 87 -5.98 -6.87 -25.65
N LYS A 88 -7.27 -7.12 -25.36
CA LYS A 88 -8.22 -7.78 -26.26
C LYS A 88 -9.56 -7.06 -26.24
N ARG A 89 -10.33 -7.17 -27.33
CA ARG A 89 -11.65 -6.52 -27.47
C ARG A 89 -12.64 -6.90 -26.35
N ASN A 90 -12.50 -8.09 -25.78
CA ASN A 90 -13.35 -8.63 -24.72
C ASN A 90 -12.59 -8.77 -23.38
N LEU A 91 -11.56 -7.96 -23.15
CA LEU A 91 -10.81 -7.93 -21.90
C LEU A 91 -11.07 -6.61 -21.16
N LEU A 92 -11.55 -6.70 -19.92
CA LEU A 92 -11.63 -5.58 -19.00
C LEU A 92 -10.69 -5.80 -17.83
N LEU A 93 -9.92 -4.77 -17.48
CA LEU A 93 -8.98 -4.78 -16.35
C LEU A 93 -9.61 -4.06 -15.16
N HIS A 94 -9.32 -4.53 -13.94
CA HIS A 94 -9.76 -3.90 -12.70
C HIS A 94 -8.59 -3.73 -11.73
N ALA A 95 -8.75 -2.84 -10.76
CA ALA A 95 -7.75 -2.63 -9.71
C ALA A 95 -7.77 -3.77 -8.67
N GLY A 96 -6.64 -3.97 -8.00
CA GLY A 96 -6.50 -4.93 -6.90
C GLY A 96 -6.07 -6.33 -7.34
N PRO A 97 -6.03 -7.29 -6.40
CA PRO A 97 -5.61 -8.66 -6.69
C PRO A 97 -6.64 -9.38 -7.57
N PRO A 98 -6.25 -10.51 -8.20
CA PRO A 98 -7.19 -11.32 -8.99
C PRO A 98 -8.44 -11.71 -8.19
N ILE A 99 -9.61 -11.45 -8.76
CA ILE A 99 -10.90 -11.78 -8.15
C ILE A 99 -11.89 -12.18 -9.24
N SER A 100 -12.70 -13.20 -8.97
CA SER A 100 -13.76 -13.62 -9.87
C SER A 100 -14.94 -12.64 -9.82
N TRP A 101 -15.70 -12.55 -10.91
CA TRP A 101 -16.85 -11.64 -11.02
C TRP A 101 -17.84 -11.80 -9.86
N ASP A 102 -18.17 -13.03 -9.48
CA ASP A 102 -19.10 -13.39 -8.40
C ASP A 102 -18.62 -12.95 -7.01
N ARG A 103 -17.34 -12.62 -6.84
CA ARG A 103 -16.77 -12.12 -5.59
C ARG A 103 -16.53 -10.61 -5.61
N MET A 104 -16.65 -9.95 -6.76
CA MET A 104 -16.52 -8.49 -6.84
C MET A 104 -17.64 -7.79 -6.05
N CYS A 105 -17.28 -6.70 -5.38
CA CYS A 105 -18.25 -5.82 -4.73
C CYS A 105 -19.09 -5.08 -5.78
N ARG A 106 -20.29 -4.61 -5.37
CA ARG A 106 -21.26 -3.98 -6.27
C ARG A 106 -20.70 -2.78 -7.07
N PRO A 107 -19.89 -1.87 -6.49
CA PRO A 107 -19.32 -0.76 -7.25
C PRO A 107 -18.45 -1.20 -8.43
N VAL A 108 -17.55 -2.17 -8.21
CA VAL A 108 -16.67 -2.68 -9.28
C VAL A 108 -17.48 -3.38 -10.37
N ARG A 109 -18.53 -4.11 -10.00
CA ARG A 109 -19.45 -4.70 -10.99
C ARG A 109 -20.19 -3.65 -11.80
N GLY A 110 -20.67 -2.59 -11.14
CA GLY A 110 -21.30 -1.46 -11.82
C GLY A 110 -20.37 -0.83 -12.85
N ALA A 111 -19.10 -0.63 -12.50
CA ALA A 111 -18.09 -0.13 -13.43
C ALA A 111 -17.88 -1.07 -14.62
N GLY A 112 -17.81 -2.39 -14.37
CA GLY A 112 -17.70 -3.40 -15.42
C GLY A 112 -18.90 -3.41 -16.38
N ILE A 113 -20.12 -3.28 -15.86
CA ILE A 113 -21.34 -3.18 -16.68
C ILE A 113 -21.31 -1.89 -17.50
N GLY A 114 -20.98 -0.75 -16.88
CA GLY A 114 -20.90 0.54 -17.56
C GLY A 114 -19.82 0.59 -18.65
N ALA A 115 -18.76 -0.22 -18.52
CA ALA A 115 -17.74 -0.33 -19.57
C ALA A 115 -18.18 -1.18 -20.79
N LEU A 116 -19.26 -1.97 -20.66
CA LEU A 116 -19.75 -2.87 -21.71
C LEU A 116 -20.93 -2.32 -22.51
N ILE A 117 -21.63 -1.31 -21.99
CA ILE A 117 -22.80 -0.68 -22.62
C ILE A 117 -22.36 0.62 -23.29
#